data_AF-A0A954D280-F1
#
_entry.id   AF-A0A954D280-F1
#
_cell.length_a   1.000
_cell.length_b   1.000
_cell.length_c   1.000
_cell.angle_alpha   90.00
_cell.angle_beta   90.00
_cell.angle_gamma   90.00
#
_symmetry.space_group_name_H-M   'P 1'
#
loop_
_entity.id
_entity.type
_entity.pdbx_description
1 polymer ?
#
loop_
_entity_poly.entity_id
_entity_poly.type
_entity_poly.pdbx_seq_one_letter_code
_entity_poly.pdbx_strand_id
1 'polypeptide(L)'
;MSALLHRTLVLTAFALTLSESTAQLGWRLVTTGNPTATHSFAIATDSARSQVLLFGGDKSILNALDETWTFDPNGWRKVTTTTSPTARVNTV
;
A
#
# COMPACT_ATOMS: atom_id res chain seq x y z
N MET A 1 -48.64 40.98 -23.85
CA MET A 1 -47.46 40.47 -24.61
C MET A 1 -46.28 40.52 -23.63
N SER A 2 -46.03 39.48 -22.82
CA SER A 2 -45.03 38.39 -23.04
C SER A 2 -43.64 38.94 -23.42
N ALA A 3 -42.49 38.68 -22.77
CA ALA A 3 -41.98 37.55 -21.97
C ALA A 3 -40.74 38.05 -21.13
N LEU A 4 -40.47 37.61 -19.87
CA LEU A 4 -39.51 36.54 -19.45
C LEU A 4 -38.11 36.66 -20.13
N LEU A 5 -36.92 36.61 -19.51
CA LEU A 5 -36.40 35.71 -18.45
C LEU A 5 -35.03 36.20 -17.90
N HIS A 6 -34.69 35.66 -16.73
CA HIS A 6 -33.50 35.85 -15.89
C HIS A 6 -32.16 35.57 -16.60
N ARG A 7 -31.17 36.44 -16.38
CA ARG A 7 -29.78 36.30 -16.87
C ARG A 7 -29.06 35.17 -16.11
N THR A 8 -28.97 34.00 -16.73
CA THR A 8 -28.03 32.95 -16.30
C THR A 8 -26.65 33.31 -16.81
N LEU A 9 -25.74 33.70 -15.91
CA LEU A 9 -24.30 33.66 -16.21
C LEU A 9 -23.71 32.64 -15.24
N VAL A 10 -23.54 31.41 -15.75
CA VAL A 10 -22.71 30.39 -15.11
C VAL A 10 -21.31 30.99 -15.07
N LEU A 11 -20.89 31.50 -13.92
CA LEU A 11 -19.47 31.63 -13.65
C LEU A 11 -18.94 30.20 -13.63
N THR A 12 -18.29 29.78 -14.71
CA THR A 12 -17.32 28.70 -14.66
C THR A 12 -16.17 29.17 -13.78
N ALA A 13 -16.38 29.17 -12.47
CA ALA A 13 -15.31 28.95 -11.54
C ALA A 13 -14.77 27.57 -11.92
N PHE A 14 -13.56 27.56 -12.45
CA PHE A 14 -12.72 26.38 -12.53
C PHE A 14 -12.53 25.91 -11.08
N ALA A 15 -13.52 25.20 -10.55
CA ALA A 15 -13.35 24.32 -9.44
C ALA A 15 -12.51 23.17 -10.02
N LEU A 16 -11.22 23.44 -10.23
CA LEU A 16 -10.21 22.51 -9.77
C LEU A 16 -10.58 22.31 -8.30
N THR A 17 -11.47 21.36 -8.05
CA THR A 17 -11.47 20.68 -6.77
C THR A 17 -10.06 20.13 -6.74
N LEU A 18 -9.15 20.85 -6.08
CA LEU A 18 -8.00 20.24 -5.47
C LEU A 18 -8.61 19.03 -4.78
N SER A 19 -8.33 17.83 -5.27
CA SER A 19 -8.66 16.64 -4.52
C SER A 19 -7.80 16.79 -3.28
N GLU A 20 -8.36 17.42 -2.25
CA GLU A 20 -7.87 17.35 -0.90
C GLU A 20 -7.97 15.87 -0.57
N SER A 21 -6.88 15.15 -0.85
CA SER A 21 -6.59 13.88 -0.21
C SER A 21 -6.40 14.22 1.25
N THR A 22 -7.49 14.47 1.97
CA THR A 22 -7.53 14.17 3.39
C THR A 22 -7.12 12.71 3.44
N ALA A 23 -5.92 12.44 3.96
CA ALA A 23 -5.45 11.08 4.13
C ALA A 23 -6.58 10.36 4.87
N GLN A 24 -7.29 9.46 4.18
CA GLN A 24 -8.53 8.92 4.69
C GLN A 24 -8.18 8.14 5.95
N LEU A 25 -8.52 8.69 7.12
CA LEU A 25 -8.32 8.03 8.40
C LEU A 25 -9.34 6.90 8.49
N GLY A 26 -8.94 5.75 7.95
CA GLY A 26 -9.75 4.55 7.88
C GLY A 26 -8.90 3.36 7.44
N TRP A 27 -9.22 2.19 7.96
CA TRP A 27 -8.58 0.96 7.50
C TRP A 27 -9.03 0.66 6.07
N ARG A 28 -8.07 0.58 5.15
CA ARG A 28 -8.29 0.08 3.80
C ARG A 28 -7.61 -1.27 3.65
N LEU A 29 -8.40 -2.31 3.36
CA LEU A 29 -7.84 -3.61 3.03
C LEU A 29 -7.14 -3.54 1.66
N VAL A 30 -5.90 -4.03 1.59
CA VAL A 30 -5.14 -4.19 0.35
C VAL A 30 -4.95 -5.67 0.10
N THR A 31 -5.45 -6.20 -1.02
CA THR A 31 -5.48 -7.64 -1.33
C THR A 31 -4.45 -8.06 -2.38
N THR A 32 -3.66 -7.11 -2.89
CA THR A 32 -2.68 -7.32 -3.96
C THR A 32 -1.35 -7.83 -3.40
N GLY A 33 -0.87 -8.94 -3.98
CA GLY A 33 0.50 -9.44 -3.79
C GLY A 33 0.86 -9.87 -2.37
N ASN A 34 -0.07 -10.48 -1.64
CA ASN A 34 0.11 -10.82 -0.22
C ASN A 34 1.35 -11.69 0.05
N PRO A 35 2.13 -11.38 1.11
CA PRO A 35 3.24 -12.21 1.54
C PRO A 35 2.79 -13.63 1.88
N THR A 36 3.63 -14.61 1.54
CA THR A 36 3.33 -16.02 1.76
C THR A 36 3.50 -16.45 3.22
N ALA A 37 4.33 -15.73 3.97
CA ALA A 37 4.55 -15.95 5.39
C ALA A 37 3.28 -15.61 6.18
N THR A 38 2.85 -16.52 7.03
CA THR A 38 1.70 -16.29 7.92
C THR A 38 2.15 -15.94 9.32
N HIS A 39 3.30 -16.45 9.77
CA HIS A 39 3.80 -16.31 11.14
C HIS A 39 5.30 -15.97 11.15
N SER A 40 5.79 -15.54 12.31
CA SER A 40 7.22 -15.42 12.64
C SER A 40 8.06 -14.59 11.66
N PHE A 41 7.46 -13.71 10.87
CA PHE A 41 8.18 -12.82 9.96
C PHE A 41 8.72 -11.59 10.70
N ALA A 42 9.75 -10.95 10.14
CA ALA A 42 10.24 -9.66 10.61
C ALA A 42 9.74 -8.53 9.69
N ILE A 43 9.45 -7.36 10.26
CA ILE A 43 9.03 -6.17 9.52
C ILE A 43 9.92 -4.97 9.86
N ALA A 44 10.25 -4.14 8.86
CA ALA A 44 11.04 -2.93 9.03
C ALA A 44 10.57 -1.83 8.06
N THR A 45 10.83 -0.56 8.37
CA THR A 45 10.55 0.57 7.48
C THR A 45 11.83 1.07 6.82
N ASP A 46 11.75 1.39 5.53
CA ASP A 46 12.77 2.13 4.79
C ASP A 46 12.23 3.53 4.51
N SER A 47 12.60 4.49 5.35
CA SER A 47 12.13 5.87 5.26
C SER A 47 12.71 6.61 4.05
N ALA A 48 13.86 6.20 3.52
CA ALA A 48 14.45 6.81 2.34
C ALA A 48 13.67 6.46 1.06
N ARG A 49 13.00 5.30 1.04
CA ARG A 49 12.19 4.81 -0.08
C ARG A 49 10.69 4.86 0.16
N SER A 50 10.24 5.25 1.35
CA SER A 50 8.83 5.22 1.77
C SER A 50 8.20 3.83 1.62
N GLN A 51 8.91 2.79 2.04
CA GLN A 51 8.49 1.39 1.90
C GLN A 51 8.52 0.66 3.24
N VAL A 52 7.69 -0.38 3.35
CA VAL A 52 7.78 -1.38 4.43
C VAL A 52 8.35 -2.66 3.87
N LEU A 53 9.30 -3.27 4.57
CA LEU A 53 9.92 -4.52 4.23
C LEU A 53 9.42 -5.61 5.17
N LEU A 54 9.09 -6.76 4.61
CA LEU A 54 8.86 -8.01 5.35
C LEU A 54 9.90 -9.03 4.88
N PHE A 55 10.53 -9.72 5.83
CA PHE A 55 11.47 -10.79 5.54
C PHE A 55 11.15 -12.05 6.32
N GLY A 56 11.25 -13.19 5.63
CA GLY A 56 11.25 -14.52 6.21
C GLY A 56 9.92 -14.89 6.87
N GLY A 57 10.00 -15.61 7.99
CA GLY A 57 8.84 -16.20 8.65
C GLY A 57 8.55 -17.60 8.14
N ASP A 58 7.34 -18.07 8.42
CA ASP A 58 6.93 -19.43 8.06
C ASP A 58 5.49 -19.48 7.53
N LYS A 59 5.24 -20.49 6.69
CA LYS A 59 3.88 -20.88 6.25
C LYS A 59 3.33 -22.08 7.06
N SER A 60 4.24 -22.83 7.69
CA SER A 60 3.96 -23.93 8.61
C SER A 60 5.20 -24.20 9.46
N ILE A 61 5.04 -24.93 10.56
CA ILE A 61 6.10 -25.19 11.57
C ILE A 61 7.46 -25.61 10.98
N LEU A 62 7.47 -26.33 9.85
CA LEU A 62 8.69 -26.85 9.22
C LEU A 62 9.04 -26.17 7.89
N ASN A 63 8.42 -25.03 7.58
CA ASN A 63 8.59 -24.33 6.31
C ASN A 63 8.95 -22.87 6.54
N ALA A 64 10.23 -22.66 6.89
CA ALA A 64 10.83 -21.33 6.95
C ALA A 64 11.01 -20.76 5.54
N LEU A 65 10.78 -19.46 5.40
CA LEU A 65 10.85 -18.72 4.15
C LEU A 65 12.08 -17.80 4.14
N ASP A 66 12.63 -17.59 2.94
CA ASP A 66 13.71 -16.63 2.62
C ASP A 66 13.19 -15.42 1.81
N GLU A 67 11.87 -15.31 1.69
CA GLU A 67 11.25 -14.31 0.86
C GLU A 67 11.37 -12.92 1.47
N THR A 68 11.63 -11.94 0.61
CA THR A 68 11.54 -10.52 0.94
C THR A 68 10.36 -9.92 0.20
N TRP A 69 9.54 -9.15 0.91
CA TRP A 69 8.38 -8.45 0.36
C TRP A 69 8.50 -6.96 0.68
N THR A 70 8.14 -6.10 -0.28
CA THR A 70 8.02 -4.66 -0.07
C THR A 70 6.57 -4.24 -0.20
N PHE A 71 6.12 -3.37 0.70
CA PHE A 71 4.81 -2.73 0.64
C PHE A 71 4.94 -1.27 0.24
N ASP A 72 4.09 -0.87 -0.70
CA ASP A 72 3.79 0.52 -1.05
C ASP A 72 2.26 0.73 -1.04
N PRO A 73 1.74 1.96 -1.28
CA PRO A 73 0.29 2.20 -1.27
C PRO A 73 -0.54 1.38 -2.28
N ASN A 74 0.08 0.74 -3.27
CA ASN A 74 -0.55 -0.15 -4.24
C ASN A 74 -0.51 -1.63 -3.82
N GLY A 75 0.23 -1.96 -2.76
CA GLY A 75 0.23 -3.27 -2.12
C GLY A 75 1.61 -3.91 -1.96
N TRP A 76 1.58 -5.21 -1.71
CA TRP A 76 2.78 -6.00 -1.49
C TRP A 76 3.36 -6.49 -2.82
N ARG A 77 4.70 -6.52 -2.90
CA ARG A 77 5.44 -7.00 -4.06
C ARG A 77 6.60 -7.86 -3.58
N LYS A 78 6.74 -9.06 -4.13
CA LYS A 78 7.90 -9.92 -3.84
C LYS A 78 9.15 -9.30 -4.46
N VAL A 79 10.21 -9.22 -3.69
CA VAL A 79 11.50 -8.71 -4.13
C VAL A 79 12.30 -9.87 -4.73
N THR A 80 12.74 -9.70 -5.97
CA THR A 80 13.62 -10.65 -6.66
C THR A 80 15.04 -10.10 -6.64
N THR A 81 15.97 -10.82 -6.01
CA THR A 81 17.39 -10.47 -5.93
C THR A 81 18.25 -11.70 -6.19
N THR A 82 19.48 -11.49 -6.68
CA THR A 82 20.46 -12.57 -6.91
C THR A 82 21.10 -13.06 -5.61
N THR A 83 21.00 -12.28 -4.53
CA THR A 83 21.58 -12.61 -3.22
C THR A 83 20.57 -12.23 -2.15
N SER A 84 20.08 -13.23 -1.43
CA SER A 84 19.17 -13.08 -0.30
C SER A 84 19.75 -13.76 0.93
N PRO A 85 19.38 -13.31 2.14
CA PRO A 85 19.63 -14.09 3.35
C PRO A 85 18.92 -15.45 3.29
N THR A 86 19.46 -16.44 4.00
CA THR A 86 18.82 -17.76 4.11
C THR A 86 17.48 -17.70 4.84
N ALA A 87 16.64 -18.70 4.57
CA ALA A 87 15.34 -18.85 5.21
C ALA A 87 15.46 -18.89 6.74
N ARG A 88 14.65 -18.09 7.43
CA ARG A 88 14.63 -18.05 8.90
C ARG A 88 13.29 -17.53 9.42
N VAL A 89 13.00 -17.95 10.63
CA VAL A 89 11.88 -17.46 11.45
C VAL A 89 12.40 -16.53 12.53
N ASN A 90 11.59 -15.54 12.90
CA ASN A 90 11.86 -14.68 14.04
C ASN A 90 11.33 -15.36 15.31
N THR A 91 12.23 -16.00 16.06
CA THR A 91 11.94 -16.57 17.38
C THR A 91 12.32 -15.56 18.44
N VAL A 92 11.36 -15.17 19.27
CA VAL A 92 11.58 -14.34 20.48
C VAL A 92 12.22 -15.17 21.57
#